data_AF-A0A523RGX0-F1
#
_entry.id   AF-A0A523RGX0-F1
#
_cell.length_a   1.000
_cell.length_b   1.000
_cell.length_c   1.000
_cell.angle_alpha   90.00
_cell.angle_beta   90.00
_cell.angle_gamma   90.00
#
_symmetry.space_group_name_H-M   'P 1'
#
loop_
_entity.id
_entity.type
_entity.pdbx_description
1 polymer ?
#
loop_
_entity_poly.entity_id
_entity_poly.type
_entity_poly.pdbx_seq_one_letter_code
_entity_poly.pdbx_strand_id
1 'polypeptide(L)'
;MTDYIEDPYIGSEYEDIFNDWYEIEGARKIQQLSRQLRTFFNYKTEVIRYRFRPNPSLAKKDITTILYPQKQEIESLTRDFISLLREIKKNGLSLEQGIQSLFFDNYKSPLNILSEITKKLSMLLHYFSEVNLHNHPRFLKFIVVLAQNIFLVKKCLNAQFSEFYGELEINYNGLEGELELLLENTPSVKIKIPKKQLEERLTS
;
A
#
# COMPACT_ATOMS: atom_id res chain seq x y z
N MET A 1 2.94 9.97 -60.27
CA MET A 1 2.98 10.93 -59.15
C MET A 1 1.61 10.92 -58.52
N THR A 2 1.47 10.22 -57.40
CA THR A 2 0.28 10.29 -56.55
C THR A 2 0.64 11.22 -55.42
N ASP A 3 0.25 12.48 -55.56
CA ASP A 3 0.39 13.48 -54.51
C ASP A 3 -0.58 13.11 -53.38
N TYR A 4 -0.01 12.67 -52.25
CA TYR A 4 -0.75 12.56 -51.01
C TYR A 4 -1.03 13.99 -50.53
N ILE A 5 -2.31 14.36 -50.51
CA ILE A 5 -2.76 15.57 -49.82
C ILE A 5 -2.61 15.27 -48.33
N GLU A 6 -1.50 15.69 -47.73
CA GLU A 6 -1.41 15.82 -46.27
C GLU A 6 -2.39 16.91 -45.87
N ASP A 7 -3.50 16.48 -45.26
CA ASP A 7 -4.49 17.37 -44.67
C ASP A 7 -3.86 18.12 -43.48
N PRO A 8 -3.62 19.44 -43.58
CA PRO A 8 -2.96 20.22 -42.52
C PRO A 8 -3.82 20.35 -41.26
N TYR A 9 -5.11 20.02 -41.34
CA TYR A 9 -6.06 20.15 -40.23
C TYR A 9 -6.07 18.96 -39.26
N ILE A 10 -5.51 17.80 -39.66
CA ILE A 10 -5.51 16.61 -38.81
C ILE A 10 -4.38 16.64 -37.77
N GLY A 11 -3.31 17.41 -38.00
CA GLY A 11 -2.13 17.45 -37.12
C GLY A 11 -2.32 18.25 -35.83
N SER A 12 -2.97 19.41 -35.88
CA SER A 12 -3.01 20.35 -34.75
C SER A 12 -4.06 20.02 -33.68
N GLU A 13 -5.30 19.73 -34.08
CA GLU A 13 -6.36 19.42 -33.10
C GLU A 13 -6.13 18.07 -32.39
N TYR A 14 -5.56 17.07 -33.07
CA TYR A 14 -5.22 15.78 -32.45
C TYR A 14 -4.03 15.89 -31.49
N GLU A 15 -3.01 16.68 -31.82
CA GLU A 15 -1.90 16.95 -30.91
C GLU A 15 -2.37 17.73 -29.68
N ASP A 16 -3.24 18.74 -29.85
CA ASP A 16 -3.80 19.51 -28.73
C ASP A 16 -4.65 18.63 -27.80
N ILE A 17 -5.54 17.78 -28.35
CA ILE A 17 -6.34 16.83 -27.55
C ILE A 17 -5.45 15.81 -26.82
N PHE A 18 -4.39 15.31 -27.48
CA PHE A 18 -3.46 14.37 -26.88
C PHE A 18 -2.63 15.02 -25.76
N ASN A 19 -2.20 16.26 -25.97
CA ASN A 19 -1.46 17.04 -24.98
C ASN A 19 -2.32 17.37 -23.76
N ASP A 20 -3.56 17.79 -23.96
CA ASP A 20 -4.53 18.03 -22.87
C ASP A 20 -4.77 16.75 -22.05
N TRP A 21 -4.93 15.60 -22.72
CA TRP A 21 -5.11 14.31 -22.06
C TRP A 21 -3.87 13.92 -21.25
N TYR A 22 -2.68 14.12 -21.80
CA TYR A 22 -1.40 13.86 -21.13
C TYR A 22 -1.20 14.78 -19.93
N GLU A 23 -1.55 16.06 -20.03
CA GLU A 23 -1.48 17.01 -18.93
C GLU A 23 -2.41 16.58 -17.77
N ILE A 24 -3.66 16.21 -18.09
CA ILE A 24 -4.63 15.76 -17.09
C ILE A 24 -4.16 14.47 -16.41
N GLU A 25 -3.72 13.47 -17.18
CA GLU A 25 -3.31 12.18 -16.63
C GLU A 25 -1.98 12.28 -15.87
N GLY A 26 -1.05 13.09 -16.38
CA GLY A 26 0.20 13.43 -15.70
C GLY A 26 -0.06 14.12 -14.36
N ALA A 27 -0.91 15.14 -14.33
CA ALA A 27 -1.29 15.84 -13.10
C ALA A 27 -1.94 14.90 -12.08
N ARG A 28 -2.89 14.05 -12.52
CA ARG A 28 -3.51 13.03 -11.66
C ARG A 28 -2.48 12.07 -11.09
N LYS A 29 -1.50 11.65 -11.90
CA LYS A 29 -0.45 10.74 -11.46
C LYS A 29 0.46 11.39 -10.43
N ILE A 30 0.91 12.62 -10.67
CA ILE A 30 1.72 13.39 -9.71
C ILE A 30 0.99 13.54 -8.38
N GLN A 31 -0.30 13.88 -8.40
CA GLN A 31 -1.12 13.97 -7.19
C GLN A 31 -1.20 12.62 -6.46
N GLN A 32 -1.35 11.51 -7.18
CA GLN A 32 -1.38 10.17 -6.61
C GLN A 32 -0.05 9.84 -5.90
N LEU A 33 1.09 10.07 -6.56
CA LEU A 33 2.43 9.79 -6.02
C LEU A 33 2.72 10.68 -4.81
N SER A 34 2.41 11.96 -4.91
CA SER A 34 2.54 12.93 -3.81
C SER A 34 1.73 12.50 -2.59
N ARG A 35 0.51 12.00 -2.79
CA ARG A 35 -0.32 11.44 -1.71
C ARG A 35 0.33 10.23 -1.04
N GLN A 36 0.98 9.35 -1.81
CA GLN A 36 1.70 8.19 -1.22
C GLN A 36 2.88 8.63 -0.36
N LEU A 37 3.66 9.62 -0.83
CA LEU A 37 4.77 10.17 -0.05
C LEU A 37 4.29 10.82 1.25
N ARG A 38 3.25 11.66 1.19
CA ARG A 38 2.64 12.27 2.38
C ARG A 38 2.17 11.20 3.37
N THR A 39 1.49 10.17 2.87
CA THR A 39 1.02 9.03 3.69
C THR A 39 2.19 8.36 4.43
N PHE A 40 3.29 8.09 3.74
CA PHE A 40 4.49 7.52 4.35
C PHE A 40 5.10 8.44 5.41
N PHE A 41 5.28 9.73 5.12
CA PHE A 41 5.87 10.68 6.07
C PHE A 41 4.99 10.88 7.31
N ASN A 42 3.67 10.83 7.16
CA ASN A 42 2.76 10.84 8.29
C ASN A 42 2.98 9.63 9.20
N TYR A 43 3.06 8.41 8.64
CA TYR A 43 3.34 7.23 9.46
C TYR A 43 4.71 7.28 10.12
N LYS A 44 5.74 7.75 9.41
CA LYS A 44 7.06 8.00 10.01
C LYS A 44 6.97 8.97 11.18
N THR A 45 6.17 10.03 11.04
CA THR A 45 5.90 10.98 12.12
C THR A 45 5.21 10.32 13.31
N GLU A 46 4.24 9.44 13.08
CA GLU A 46 3.57 8.69 14.15
C GLU A 46 4.53 7.74 14.89
N VAL A 47 5.47 7.10 14.19
CA VAL A 47 6.52 6.28 14.83
C VAL A 47 7.44 7.14 15.70
N ILE A 48 7.86 8.32 15.21
CA ILE A 48 8.65 9.27 15.99
C ILE A 48 7.88 9.73 17.24
N ARG A 49 6.60 10.10 17.09
CA ARG A 49 5.73 10.49 18.21
C ARG A 49 5.61 9.37 19.24
N TYR A 50 5.47 8.12 18.79
CA TYR A 50 5.43 6.97 19.68
C TYR A 50 6.75 6.79 20.46
N ARG A 51 7.89 6.91 19.79
CA ARG A 51 9.23 6.81 20.41
C ARG A 51 9.45 7.81 21.54
N PHE A 52 9.02 9.06 21.35
CA PHE A 52 9.26 10.15 22.29
C PHE A 52 8.05 10.46 23.19
N ARG A 53 7.06 9.56 23.24
CA ARG A 53 5.85 9.79 24.02
C ARG A 53 6.17 9.73 25.53
N PRO A 54 5.72 10.71 26.35
CA PRO A 54 5.73 10.56 27.79
C PRO A 54 4.80 9.40 28.21
N ASN A 55 5.17 8.70 29.29
CA ASN A 55 4.58 7.45 29.80
C ASN A 55 3.07 7.28 29.49
N PRO A 56 2.59 6.11 28.98
CA PRO A 56 1.26 5.96 28.35
C PRO A 56 0.06 5.99 29.32
N SER A 57 0.22 6.46 30.56
CA SER A 57 -0.91 6.74 31.44
C SER A 57 -1.65 7.98 30.93
N LEU A 58 -2.95 7.84 30.62
CA LEU A 58 -3.95 8.92 30.40
C LEU A 58 -4.31 9.33 28.96
N ALA A 59 -4.44 8.40 28.01
CA ALA A 59 -5.29 8.69 26.83
C ALA A 59 -5.94 7.41 26.33
N LYS A 60 -7.05 6.98 26.97
CA LYS A 60 -7.65 5.66 26.72
C LYS A 60 -9.09 5.67 26.22
N LYS A 61 -9.72 6.81 25.90
CA LYS A 61 -11.17 6.77 25.62
C LYS A 61 -11.76 7.43 24.37
N ASP A 62 -11.12 8.33 23.64
CA ASP A 62 -11.89 9.08 22.62
C ASP A 62 -11.70 8.67 21.15
N ILE A 63 -10.55 8.12 20.75
CA ILE A 63 -10.29 7.84 19.31
C ILE A 63 -10.86 6.48 18.87
N THR A 64 -10.96 5.51 19.78
CA THR A 64 -11.38 4.13 19.46
C THR A 64 -12.81 4.00 18.95
N THR A 65 -13.71 4.92 19.31
CA THR A 65 -15.12 4.87 18.90
C THR A 65 -15.31 5.45 17.49
N ILE A 66 -14.52 6.47 17.12
CA ILE A 66 -14.62 7.16 15.82
C ILE A 66 -14.01 6.32 14.69
N LEU A 67 -12.96 5.55 14.97
CA LEU A 67 -12.23 4.76 13.96
C LEU A 67 -12.72 3.32 13.80
N TYR A 68 -13.70 2.89 14.60
CA TYR A 68 -14.09 1.48 14.65
C TYR A 68 -14.61 0.93 13.30
N PRO A 69 -15.49 1.64 12.55
CA PRO A 69 -15.98 1.14 11.26
C PRO A 69 -14.87 0.99 10.22
N GLN A 70 -14.02 2.02 10.06
CA GLN A 70 -12.91 1.99 9.10
C GLN A 70 -11.87 0.94 9.48
N LYS A 71 -11.68 0.69 10.78
CA LYS A 71 -10.80 -0.37 11.26
C LYS A 71 -11.32 -1.75 10.86
N GLN A 72 -12.62 -2.00 11.04
CA GLN A 72 -13.21 -3.27 10.60
C GLN A 72 -13.12 -3.44 9.08
N GLU A 73 -13.36 -2.35 8.34
CA GLU A 73 -13.28 -2.34 6.87
C GLU A 73 -11.87 -2.69 6.40
N ILE A 74 -10.83 -2.03 6.92
CA ILE A 74 -9.45 -2.31 6.50
C ILE A 74 -9.03 -3.72 6.89
N GLU A 75 -9.43 -4.22 8.06
CA GLU A 75 -9.13 -5.59 8.47
C GLU A 75 -9.82 -6.62 7.56
N SER A 76 -11.05 -6.37 7.13
CA SER A 76 -11.76 -7.23 6.19
C SER A 76 -11.12 -7.21 4.80
N LEU A 77 -10.89 -6.03 4.24
CA LEU A 77 -10.24 -5.90 2.93
C LEU A 77 -8.83 -6.49 2.93
N THR A 78 -8.12 -6.42 4.06
CA THR A 78 -6.79 -7.03 4.21
C THR A 78 -6.88 -8.55 4.14
N ARG A 79 -7.91 -9.18 4.73
CA ARG A 79 -8.12 -10.62 4.62
C ARG A 79 -8.38 -11.03 3.17
N ASP A 80 -9.26 -10.32 2.48
CA ASP A 80 -9.59 -10.58 1.07
C ASP A 80 -8.35 -10.41 0.18
N PHE A 81 -7.59 -9.34 0.40
CA PHE A 81 -6.33 -9.07 -0.27
C PHE A 81 -5.33 -10.20 -0.08
N ILE A 82 -5.10 -10.64 1.16
CA ILE A 82 -4.16 -11.74 1.47
C ILE A 82 -4.64 -13.05 0.84
N SER A 83 -5.95 -13.35 0.87
CA SER A 83 -6.51 -14.54 0.23
C SER A 83 -6.21 -14.54 -1.27
N LEU A 84 -6.45 -13.41 -1.94
CA LEU A 84 -6.17 -13.26 -3.37
C LEU A 84 -4.68 -13.40 -3.68
N LEU A 85 -3.80 -12.80 -2.88
CA LEU A 85 -2.35 -12.95 -3.06
C LEU A 85 -1.89 -14.41 -2.89
N ARG A 86 -2.51 -15.17 -1.99
CA ARG A 86 -2.23 -16.60 -1.81
C ARG A 86 -2.67 -17.43 -3.01
N GLU A 87 -3.84 -17.13 -3.59
CA GLU A 87 -4.32 -17.79 -4.80
C GLU A 87 -3.41 -17.50 -6.01
N ILE A 88 -2.91 -16.26 -6.12
CA ILE A 88 -1.98 -15.86 -7.18
C ILE A 88 -0.61 -16.52 -7.00
N LYS A 89 -0.16 -16.70 -5.75
CA LYS A 89 1.11 -17.36 -5.43
C LYS A 89 1.00 -18.88 -5.68
N LYS A 90 1.20 -19.29 -6.94
CA LYS A 90 1.36 -20.70 -7.32
C LYS A 90 2.64 -21.29 -6.68
N ASN A 91 2.61 -22.59 -6.35
CA ASN A 91 3.77 -23.29 -5.78
C ASN A 91 5.02 -23.13 -6.66
N GLY A 92 6.10 -22.60 -6.08
CA GLY A 92 7.39 -22.43 -6.74
C GLY A 92 7.65 -21.04 -7.35
N LEU A 93 6.64 -20.17 -7.45
CA LEU A 93 6.81 -18.79 -7.92
C LEU A 93 6.88 -17.78 -6.77
N SER A 94 7.69 -16.73 -6.96
CA SER A 94 7.58 -15.53 -6.12
C SER A 94 6.25 -14.83 -6.35
N LEU A 95 5.81 -14.01 -5.39
CA LEU A 95 4.56 -13.26 -5.53
C LEU A 95 4.59 -12.30 -6.73
N GLU A 96 5.74 -11.66 -6.98
CA GLU A 96 5.92 -10.78 -8.13
C GLU A 96 5.74 -11.52 -9.45
N GLN A 97 6.36 -12.69 -9.60
CA GLN A 97 6.19 -13.56 -10.78
C GLN A 97 4.74 -14.03 -10.93
N GLY A 98 4.09 -14.36 -9.81
CA GLY A 98 2.67 -14.73 -9.80
C GLY A 98 1.79 -13.59 -10.33
N ILE A 99 2.00 -12.35 -9.87
CA ILE A 99 1.24 -11.19 -10.36
C ILE A 99 1.55 -10.90 -11.83
N GLN A 100 2.82 -10.99 -12.25
CA GLN A 100 3.22 -10.78 -13.64
C GLN A 100 2.57 -11.80 -14.59
N SER A 101 2.42 -13.07 -14.17
CA SER A 101 1.76 -14.10 -14.99
C SER A 101 0.29 -13.77 -15.32
N LEU A 102 -0.40 -13.00 -14.47
CA LEU A 102 -1.80 -12.60 -14.71
C LEU A 102 -1.97 -11.74 -15.96
N PHE A 103 -0.93 -11.01 -16.38
CA PHE A 103 -0.96 -10.18 -17.59
C PHE A 103 -0.91 -11.02 -18.88
N PHE A 104 -0.34 -12.22 -18.83
CA PHE A 104 -0.14 -13.08 -19.99
C PHE A 104 -1.23 -14.15 -20.14
N ASP A 105 -1.73 -14.69 -19.03
CA ASP A 105 -2.62 -15.85 -19.03
C ASP A 105 -4.12 -15.50 -19.30
N ASN A 106 -4.44 -14.29 -19.78
CA ASN A 106 -5.81 -13.80 -20.02
C ASN A 106 -6.71 -13.76 -18.75
N TYR A 107 -6.13 -13.84 -17.55
CA TYR A 107 -6.81 -13.73 -16.25
C TYR A 107 -7.10 -12.26 -15.87
N LYS A 108 -7.88 -11.57 -16.72
CA LYS A 108 -8.27 -10.17 -16.46
C LYS A 108 -9.08 -10.00 -15.16
N SER A 109 -9.85 -11.02 -14.77
CA SER A 109 -10.71 -10.95 -13.58
C SER A 109 -9.91 -10.86 -12.26
N PRO A 110 -9.00 -11.80 -11.93
CA PRO A 110 -8.15 -11.67 -10.73
C PRO A 110 -7.31 -10.39 -10.70
N LEU A 111 -6.78 -9.95 -11.86
CA LEU A 111 -6.00 -8.73 -11.96
C LEU A 111 -6.83 -7.48 -11.62
N ASN A 112 -8.06 -7.40 -12.15
CA ASN A 112 -8.98 -6.30 -11.85
C ASN A 112 -9.37 -6.28 -10.37
N ILE A 113 -9.66 -7.44 -9.78
CA ILE A 113 -9.99 -7.55 -8.35
C ILE A 113 -8.80 -7.11 -7.50
N LEU A 114 -7.58 -7.56 -7.84
CA LEU A 114 -6.36 -7.17 -7.14
C LEU A 114 -6.14 -5.66 -7.21
N SER A 115 -6.30 -5.07 -8.39
CA SER A 115 -6.16 -3.63 -8.60
C SER A 115 -7.16 -2.84 -7.74
N GLU A 116 -8.44 -3.23 -7.74
CA GLU A 116 -9.49 -2.55 -6.99
C GLU A 116 -9.30 -2.66 -5.47
N ILE A 117 -8.99 -3.85 -4.96
CA ILE A 117 -8.70 -4.04 -3.53
C ILE A 117 -7.47 -3.21 -3.12
N THR A 118 -6.40 -3.24 -3.92
CA THR A 118 -5.18 -2.45 -3.67
C THR A 118 -5.47 -0.95 -3.62
N LYS A 119 -6.33 -0.46 -4.52
CA LYS A 119 -6.77 0.93 -4.56
C LYS A 119 -7.56 1.31 -3.29
N LYS A 120 -8.54 0.48 -2.89
CA LYS A 120 -9.33 0.70 -1.66
C LYS A 120 -8.46 0.73 -0.41
N LEU A 121 -7.58 -0.25 -0.26
CA LEU A 121 -6.64 -0.31 0.85
C LEU A 121 -5.70 0.91 0.87
N SER A 122 -5.23 1.38 -0.29
CA SER A 122 -4.41 2.59 -0.37
C SER A 122 -5.14 3.85 0.10
N MET A 123 -6.44 3.95 -0.17
CA MET A 123 -7.26 5.06 0.32
C MET A 123 -7.44 4.98 1.84
N LEU A 124 -7.66 3.78 2.38
CA LEU A 124 -7.75 3.58 3.83
C LEU A 124 -6.42 3.86 4.53
N LEU A 125 -5.28 3.44 3.96
CA LEU A 125 -3.96 3.84 4.47
C LEU A 125 -3.83 5.36 4.51
N HIS A 126 -4.18 6.05 3.42
CA HIS A 126 -4.11 7.50 3.43
C HIS A 126 -5.00 8.10 4.55
N TYR A 127 -6.25 7.65 4.66
CA TYR A 127 -7.16 8.06 5.73
C TYR A 127 -6.56 7.85 7.13
N PHE A 128 -5.99 6.67 7.38
CA PHE A 128 -5.37 6.34 8.66
C PHE A 128 -4.08 7.11 8.94
N SER A 129 -3.39 7.59 7.90
CA SER A 129 -2.19 8.42 8.06
C SER A 129 -2.53 9.85 8.51
N GLU A 130 -3.75 10.31 8.25
CA GLU A 130 -4.21 11.66 8.65
C GLU A 130 -4.77 11.67 10.08
N VAL A 131 -4.80 10.53 10.77
CA VAL A 131 -5.24 10.42 12.17
C VAL A 131 -4.07 10.03 13.09
N ASN A 132 -4.18 10.36 14.37
CA ASN A 132 -3.14 10.12 15.36
C ASN A 132 -3.11 8.64 15.82
N LEU A 133 -2.28 7.81 15.19
CA LEU A 133 -2.13 6.39 15.48
C LEU A 133 -1.03 6.04 16.50
N HIS A 134 -0.16 6.97 16.88
CA HIS A 134 0.93 6.74 17.85
C HIS A 134 0.45 6.22 19.21
N ASN A 135 -0.83 6.44 19.55
CA ASN A 135 -1.47 5.90 20.76
C ASN A 135 -1.89 4.42 20.64
N HIS A 136 -1.82 3.85 19.43
CA HIS A 136 -2.23 2.49 19.09
C HIS A 136 -1.10 1.76 18.34
N PRO A 137 0.07 1.55 18.97
CA PRO A 137 1.28 1.12 18.26
C PRO A 137 1.17 -0.27 17.62
N ARG A 138 0.33 -1.16 18.16
CA ARG A 138 0.02 -2.46 17.51
C ARG A 138 -0.75 -2.30 16.20
N PHE A 139 -1.70 -1.35 16.16
CA PHE A 139 -2.44 -1.06 14.94
C PHE A 139 -1.57 -0.31 13.94
N LEU A 140 -0.72 0.62 14.42
CA LEU A 140 0.29 1.27 13.57
C LEU A 140 1.23 0.25 12.92
N LYS A 141 1.71 -0.76 13.66
CA LYS A 141 2.51 -1.86 13.09
C LYS A 141 1.74 -2.63 12.01
N PHE A 142 0.48 -3.00 12.29
CA PHE A 142 -0.38 -3.66 11.30
C PHE A 142 -0.50 -2.85 10.00
N ILE A 143 -0.73 -1.55 10.13
CA ILE A 143 -0.85 -0.61 9.01
C ILE A 143 0.46 -0.52 8.20
N VAL A 144 1.61 -0.45 8.87
CA VAL A 144 2.93 -0.39 8.22
C VAL A 144 3.20 -1.68 7.43
N VAL A 145 2.94 -2.85 8.02
CA VAL A 145 3.09 -4.14 7.34
C VAL A 145 2.15 -4.25 6.14
N LEU A 146 0.90 -3.82 6.30
CA LEU A 146 -0.06 -3.79 5.21
C LEU A 146 0.43 -2.88 4.06
N ALA A 147 1.00 -1.73 4.37
CA ALA A 147 1.56 -0.81 3.38
C ALA A 147 2.67 -1.45 2.55
N GLN A 148 3.61 -2.17 3.17
CA GLN A 148 4.66 -2.91 2.43
C GLN A 148 4.06 -3.81 1.35
N ASN A 149 3.08 -4.63 1.73
CA ASN A 149 2.42 -5.56 0.81
C ASN A 149 1.67 -4.83 -0.32
N ILE A 150 1.02 -3.71 -0.01
CA ILE A 150 0.35 -2.87 -1.02
C ILE A 150 1.36 -2.28 -2.01
N PHE A 151 2.52 -1.81 -1.53
CA PHE A 151 3.53 -1.20 -2.39
C PHE A 151 4.27 -2.23 -3.24
N LEU A 152 4.49 -3.44 -2.73
CA LEU A 152 4.94 -4.59 -3.53
C LEU A 152 3.97 -4.88 -4.68
N VAL A 153 2.67 -4.93 -4.41
CA VAL A 153 1.65 -5.14 -5.45
C VAL A 153 1.60 -3.98 -6.42
N LYS A 154 1.63 -2.73 -5.96
CA LYS A 154 1.64 -1.54 -6.83
C LYS A 154 2.86 -1.51 -7.74
N LYS A 155 4.03 -1.89 -7.25
CA LYS A 155 5.25 -2.05 -8.04
C LYS A 155 5.02 -3.00 -9.21
N CYS A 156 4.36 -4.14 -8.96
CA CYS A 156 4.03 -5.11 -10.01
C CYS A 156 2.95 -4.60 -10.98
N LEU A 157 1.92 -3.91 -10.46
CA LEU A 157 0.79 -3.42 -11.27
C LEU A 157 1.11 -2.17 -12.10
N ASN A 158 2.13 -1.39 -11.73
CA ASN A 158 2.47 -0.11 -12.35
C ASN A 158 3.93 -0.12 -12.83
N ALA A 159 4.21 -0.81 -13.93
CA ALA A 159 5.56 -0.97 -14.47
C ALA A 159 6.30 0.38 -14.63
N GLN A 160 5.63 1.42 -15.14
CA GLN A 160 6.18 2.77 -15.33
C GLN A 160 6.66 3.45 -14.04
N PHE A 161 6.08 3.10 -12.89
CA PHE A 161 6.39 3.70 -11.58
C PHE A 161 6.87 2.63 -10.59
N SER A 162 7.38 1.52 -11.10
CA SER A 162 7.80 0.37 -10.30
C SER A 162 8.92 0.76 -9.33
N GLU A 163 9.90 1.53 -9.76
CA GLU A 163 10.99 2.05 -8.90
C GLU A 163 10.45 2.87 -7.73
N PHE A 164 9.55 3.83 -7.99
CA PHE A 164 8.95 4.65 -6.93
C PHE A 164 8.22 3.80 -5.88
N TYR A 165 7.45 2.80 -6.32
CA TYR A 165 6.74 1.92 -5.40
C TYR A 165 7.67 0.94 -4.69
N GLY A 166 8.75 0.49 -5.33
CA GLY A 166 9.79 -0.32 -4.71
C GLY A 166 10.54 0.44 -3.61
N GLU A 167 10.85 1.72 -3.82
CA GLU A 167 11.44 2.57 -2.79
C GLU A 167 10.48 2.75 -1.61
N LEU A 168 9.18 2.94 -1.86
CA LEU A 168 8.19 2.99 -0.77
C LEU A 168 8.13 1.66 -0.01
N GLU A 169 8.11 0.53 -0.70
CA GLU A 169 8.16 -0.81 -0.07
C GLU A 169 9.36 -0.93 0.89
N ILE A 170 10.57 -0.60 0.43
CA ILE A 170 11.81 -0.62 1.23
C ILE A 170 11.68 0.32 2.45
N ASN A 171 11.16 1.52 2.23
CA ASN A 171 10.97 2.51 3.29
C ASN A 171 9.99 2.03 4.39
N TYR A 172 8.89 1.38 4.00
CA TYR A 172 7.96 0.78 4.97
C TYR A 172 8.56 -0.46 5.67
N ASN A 173 9.43 -1.23 5.01
CA ASN A 173 10.20 -2.31 5.64
C ASN A 173 11.12 -1.76 6.74
N GLY A 174 11.85 -0.69 6.46
CA GLY A 174 12.67 0.00 7.46
C GLY A 174 11.84 0.51 8.65
N LEU A 175 10.68 1.09 8.38
CA LEU A 175 9.78 1.62 9.41
C LEU A 175 9.20 0.53 10.32
N GLU A 176 8.91 -0.67 9.78
CA GLU A 176 8.53 -1.82 10.60
C GLU A 176 9.66 -2.24 11.54
N GLY A 177 10.90 -2.30 11.04
CA GLY A 177 12.05 -2.62 11.87
C GLY A 177 12.22 -1.65 13.04
N GLU A 178 12.04 -0.36 12.80
CA GLU A 178 12.03 0.66 13.86
C GLU A 178 10.92 0.42 14.88
N LEU A 179 9.70 0.10 14.42
CA LEU A 179 8.55 -0.18 15.29
C LEU A 179 8.76 -1.44 16.14
N GLU A 180 9.34 -2.50 15.58
CA GLU A 180 9.57 -3.74 16.31
C GLU A 180 10.53 -3.52 17.49
N LEU A 181 11.63 -2.80 17.26
CA LEU A 181 12.56 -2.42 18.31
C LEU A 181 11.88 -1.58 19.42
N LEU A 182 10.99 -0.65 19.05
CA LEU A 182 10.29 0.17 20.04
C LEU A 182 9.28 -0.65 20.86
N LEU A 183 8.58 -1.57 20.22
CA LEU A 183 7.60 -2.44 20.86
C LEU A 183 8.25 -3.47 21.79
N GLU A 184 9.39 -4.05 21.39
CA GLU A 184 10.15 -5.00 22.22
C GLU A 184 10.77 -4.33 23.46
N ASN A 185 11.20 -3.07 23.34
CA ASN A 185 11.82 -2.30 24.42
C ASN A 185 10.81 -1.62 25.37
N THR A 186 9.51 -1.71 25.10
CA THR A 186 8.48 -1.16 25.99
C THR A 186 8.27 -2.10 27.19
N PRO A 187 8.51 -1.67 28.45
CA PRO A 187 8.34 -2.54 29.60
C PRO A 187 6.85 -2.69 29.94
N SER A 188 6.18 -3.68 29.33
CA SER A 188 4.92 -4.22 29.86
C SER A 188 4.64 -5.64 29.34
N VAL A 189 4.76 -6.60 30.27
CA VAL A 189 4.20 -7.96 30.29
C VAL A 189 4.64 -8.89 29.14
N LYS A 190 5.47 -9.88 29.52
CA LYS A 190 5.79 -11.08 28.74
C LYS A 190 4.52 -11.68 28.11
N ILE A 191 4.34 -11.49 26.81
CA ILE A 191 3.63 -12.45 25.98
C ILE A 191 4.69 -13.07 25.09
N LYS A 192 5.31 -14.14 25.62
CA LYS A 192 6.07 -15.08 24.78
C LYS A 192 5.04 -15.77 23.88
N ILE A 193 4.89 -15.32 22.65
CA ILE A 193 4.43 -16.20 21.56
C ILE A 193 5.64 -16.36 20.63
N PRO A 194 6.29 -17.54 20.64
CA PRO A 194 7.45 -17.80 19.81
C PRO A 194 7.10 -17.76 18.32
N LYS A 195 8.00 -17.20 17.51
CA LYS A 195 7.99 -17.11 16.03
C LYS A 195 7.85 -18.44 15.25
N LYS A 196 7.45 -19.55 15.87
CA LYS A 196 7.36 -20.88 15.22
C LYS A 196 5.99 -21.24 14.63
N GLN A 197 4.93 -20.47 14.90
CA GLN A 197 3.58 -20.86 14.44
C GLN A 197 3.18 -20.37 13.03
N LEU A 198 4.03 -19.61 12.33
CA LEU A 198 3.75 -19.22 10.95
C LEU A 198 4.31 -20.24 9.93
N GLU A 199 5.45 -20.85 10.23
CA GLU A 199 6.07 -21.86 9.35
C GLU A 199 5.36 -23.22 9.44
N GLU A 200 4.91 -23.66 10.61
CA GLU A 200 4.16 -24.93 10.76
C GLU A 200 2.75 -24.89 10.13
N ARG A 201 2.18 -23.69 9.93
CA ARG A 201 0.89 -23.49 9.24
C ARG A 201 1.01 -23.37 7.73
N LEU A 202 2.23 -23.39 7.19
CA LEU A 202 2.50 -23.41 5.75
C LEU A 202 2.83 -24.82 5.24
N THR A 203 3.01 -25.79 6.14
CA THR A 203 3.30 -27.20 5.81
C THR A 203 2.20 -28.16 6.24
N SER A 204 1.01 -27.67 6.62
CA SER A 204 -0.16 -28.50 6.97
C SER A 204 -1.29 -28.29 5.98
#